data_AF-M1EID0-F1
#
_entry.id   AF-M1EID0-F1
#
_cell.length_a   1.000
_cell.length_b   1.000
_cell.length_c   1.000
_cell.angle_alpha   90.00
_cell.angle_beta   90.00
_cell.angle_gamma   90.00
#
_symmetry.space_group_name_H-M   'P 1'
#
loop_
_entity.id
_entity.type
_entity.pdbx_description
1 polymer ?
#
loop_
_entity_poly.entity_id
_entity_poly.type
_entity_poly.pdbx_seq_one_letter_code
_entity_poly.pdbx_strand_id
1 'polypeptide(L)'
;MTPLKMLLLLTLLLGASLQVLHAARGTNVGRECCLEYFKGAIPLRRLKSWYRTSRECPKEAIVLISVQDKPICSDPKDTRVKKAVRYL
;
A
#
# COMPACT_ATOMS: atom_id res chain seq x y z
N MET A 1 -17.50 -23.82 -47.10
CA MET A 1 -17.74 -22.46 -46.57
C MET A 1 -17.65 -22.38 -45.03
N THR A 2 -16.78 -23.19 -44.41
CA THR A 2 -16.68 -23.36 -42.95
C THR A 2 -15.34 -22.91 -42.32
N PRO A 3 -14.19 -22.80 -43.03
CA PRO A 3 -12.92 -22.52 -42.34
C PRO A 3 -12.82 -21.07 -41.87
N LEU A 4 -13.37 -20.11 -42.64
CA LEU A 4 -13.32 -18.70 -42.31
C LEU A 4 -14.14 -18.36 -41.06
N LYS A 5 -15.33 -18.97 -40.92
CA LYS A 5 -16.17 -18.82 -39.72
C LYS A 5 -15.49 -19.41 -38.48
N MET A 6 -14.86 -20.57 -38.61
CA MET A 6 -14.16 -21.21 -37.50
C MET A 6 -12.95 -20.38 -37.06
N LEU A 7 -12.21 -19.81 -38.02
CA LEU A 7 -11.07 -18.93 -37.75
C LEU A 7 -11.52 -17.63 -37.03
N LEU A 8 -12.61 -17.01 -37.47
CA LEU A 8 -13.18 -15.81 -36.84
C LEU A 8 -13.66 -16.06 -35.40
N LEU A 9 -14.26 -17.23 -35.16
CA LEU A 9 -14.67 -17.62 -33.81
C LEU A 9 -13.46 -17.80 -32.90
N LEU A 10 -12.41 -18.46 -33.39
CA LEU A 10 -11.19 -18.70 -32.61
C LEU A 10 -10.47 -17.40 -32.25
N THR A 11 -10.37 -16.44 -33.19
CA THR A 11 -9.74 -15.15 -32.91
C THR A 11 -10.56 -14.30 -31.93
N LEU A 12 -11.89 -14.36 -32.00
CA LEU A 12 -12.78 -13.65 -31.07
C LEU A 12 -12.67 -14.24 -29.65
N LEU A 13 -12.63 -15.56 -29.52
CA LEU A 13 -12.44 -16.27 -28.24
C LEU A 13 -11.07 -15.97 -27.62
N LEU A 14 -9.99 -15.97 -28.41
CA LEU A 14 -8.67 -15.59 -27.93
C LEU A 14 -8.63 -14.11 -27.50
N GLY A 15 -9.19 -13.20 -28.29
CA GLY A 15 -9.25 -11.77 -27.97
C GLY A 15 -10.01 -11.47 -26.68
N ALA A 16 -11.12 -12.16 -26.43
CA ALA A 16 -11.89 -12.04 -25.20
C ALA A 16 -11.12 -12.56 -23.96
N SER A 17 -10.35 -13.64 -24.11
CA SER A 17 -9.53 -14.19 -23.01
C SER A 17 -8.38 -13.27 -22.57
N LEU A 18 -7.80 -12.51 -23.52
CA LEU A 18 -6.75 -11.52 -23.25
C LEU A 18 -7.25 -10.31 -22.44
N GLN A 19 -8.54 -9.96 -22.56
CA GLN A 19 -9.12 -8.85 -21.80
C GLN A 19 -9.28 -9.19 -20.30
N VAL A 20 -9.41 -10.47 -19.95
CA VAL A 20 -9.56 -10.95 -18.56
C VAL A 20 -8.23 -10.92 -17.80
N LEU A 21 -7.10 -10.82 -18.50
CA LEU A 21 -5.76 -10.77 -17.90
C LEU A 21 -5.31 -9.35 -17.53
N HIS A 22 -6.21 -8.49 -17.06
CA HIS A 22 -5.87 -7.13 -16.60
C HIS A 22 -5.88 -6.96 -15.07
N ALA A 23 -6.09 -8.02 -14.29
CA ALA A 23 -6.26 -7.91 -12.82
C ALA A 23 -5.07 -8.41 -11.98
N ALA A 24 -3.85 -8.51 -12.56
CA ALA A 24 -2.64 -8.82 -11.80
C ALA A 24 -1.56 -7.74 -11.95
N ARG A 25 -1.95 -6.46 -12.03
CA ARG A 25 -1.01 -5.39 -11.70
C ARG A 25 -0.84 -5.44 -10.19
N GLY A 26 0.35 -5.77 -9.70
CA GLY A 26 0.68 -5.62 -8.29
C GLY A 26 0.36 -4.18 -7.89
N THR A 27 -0.75 -3.95 -7.19
CA THR A 27 -1.20 -2.60 -6.82
C THR A 27 -0.23 -1.92 -5.86
N ASN A 28 0.77 -2.66 -5.37
CA ASN A 28 1.73 -2.23 -4.37
C ASN A 28 3.11 -1.83 -4.93
N VAL A 29 3.32 -1.83 -6.26
CA VAL A 29 4.61 -1.41 -6.83
C VAL A 29 4.86 0.07 -6.51
N GLY A 30 5.86 0.33 -5.66
CA GLY A 30 6.29 1.68 -5.28
C GLY A 30 5.59 2.30 -4.06
N ARG A 31 4.77 1.56 -3.31
CA ARG A 31 4.15 2.09 -2.08
C ARG A 31 4.95 1.76 -0.84
N GLU A 32 5.16 2.76 0.02
CA GLU A 32 5.78 2.59 1.33
C GLU A 32 4.77 1.98 2.31
N CYS A 33 5.02 0.76 2.76
CA CYS A 33 4.24 0.06 3.78
C CYS A 33 5.14 -0.35 4.95
N CYS A 34 4.57 -0.33 6.16
CA CYS A 34 5.26 -0.80 7.36
C CYS A 34 5.10 -2.32 7.52
N LEU A 35 6.22 -3.05 7.56
CA LEU A 35 6.22 -4.48 7.87
C LEU A 35 6.13 -4.71 9.38
N GLU A 36 6.91 -3.95 10.14
CA GLU A 36 6.97 -4.02 11.59
C GLU A 36 6.72 -2.66 12.24
N TYR A 37 6.26 -2.69 13.48
CA TYR A 37 6.15 -1.50 14.31
C TYR A 37 7.44 -1.32 15.10
N PHE A 38 7.87 -0.08 15.24
CA PHE A 38 8.96 0.32 16.11
C PHE A 38 8.60 -0.01 17.56
N LYS A 39 9.48 -0.75 18.25
CA LYS A 39 9.27 -1.20 19.63
C LYS A 39 9.86 -0.24 20.69
N GLY A 40 10.59 0.78 20.26
CA GLY A 40 11.22 1.75 21.17
C GLY A 40 10.28 2.85 21.64
N ALA A 41 10.78 3.70 22.54
CA ALA A 41 10.04 4.86 23.02
C ALA A 41 9.94 5.95 21.93
N ILE A 42 8.75 6.55 21.79
CA ILE A 42 8.50 7.63 20.83
C ILE A 42 9.05 8.96 21.39
N PRO A 43 10.09 9.56 20.77
CA PRO A 43 10.68 10.79 21.28
C PRO A 43 9.88 12.02 20.82
N LEU A 44 8.77 12.33 21.49
CA LEU A 44 7.82 13.40 21.13
C LEU A 44 8.47 14.72 20.70
N ARG A 45 9.48 15.19 21.46
CA ARG A 45 10.18 16.46 21.18
C ARG A 45 11.01 16.46 19.89
N ARG A 46 11.27 15.29 19.30
CA ARG A 46 12.06 15.11 18.08
C ARG A 46 11.19 14.76 16.88
N LEU A 47 9.87 14.85 17.00
CA LEU A 47 8.96 14.63 15.88
C LEU A 47 8.74 15.93 15.09
N LYS A 48 8.62 15.81 13.77
CA LYS A 48 8.44 16.89 12.80
C LYS A 48 7.06 16.83 12.13
N SER A 49 6.61 15.63 11.75
CA SER A 49 5.33 15.42 11.09
C SER A 49 4.89 13.96 11.21
N TRP A 50 3.71 13.63 10.68
CA TRP A 50 3.25 12.25 10.57
C TRP A 50 2.37 12.07 9.34
N TYR A 51 2.24 10.83 8.87
CA TYR A 51 1.25 10.45 7.86
C TYR A 51 0.72 9.04 8.12
N ARG A 52 -0.41 8.68 7.51
CA ARG A 52 -0.96 7.31 7.55
C ARG A 52 -0.57 6.57 6.28
N THR A 53 -0.14 5.33 6.43
CA THR A 53 0.10 4.42 5.30
C THR A 53 -1.17 4.20 4.48
N SER A 54 -1.01 3.77 3.22
CA SER A 54 -2.15 3.42 2.37
C SER A 54 -3.03 2.35 3.01
N ARG A 55 -4.35 2.42 2.79
CA ARG A 55 -5.29 1.38 3.23
C ARG A 55 -5.08 0.04 2.51
N GLU A 56 -4.34 0.05 1.42
CA GLU A 56 -3.96 -1.16 0.67
C GLU A 56 -2.75 -1.87 1.29
N CYS A 57 -2.04 -1.23 2.23
CA CYS A 57 -0.99 -1.91 2.97
C CYS A 57 -1.61 -3.04 3.82
N PRO A 58 -0.95 -4.21 3.91
CA PRO A 58 -1.44 -5.33 4.71
C PRO A 58 -1.52 -4.99 6.21
N LYS A 59 -0.79 -3.96 6.64
CA LYS A 59 -0.70 -3.51 8.02
C LYS A 59 -0.96 -2.02 8.07
N GLU A 60 -1.97 -1.65 8.85
CA GLU A 60 -2.27 -0.26 9.10
C GLU A 60 -1.19 0.35 10.00
N ALA A 61 -0.63 1.49 9.60
CA ALA A 61 0.41 2.17 10.35
C ALA A 61 0.30 3.69 10.26
N ILE A 62 0.67 4.34 11.36
CA ILE A 62 1.05 5.76 11.37
C ILE A 62 2.57 5.83 11.27
N VAL A 63 3.08 6.59 10.32
CA VAL A 63 4.52 6.86 10.19
C VAL A 63 4.78 8.22 10.83
N LEU A 64 5.53 8.22 11.93
CA LEU A 64 6.02 9.44 12.56
C LEU A 64 7.36 9.82 11.92
N ILE A 65 7.51 11.08 11.53
CA ILE A 65 8.75 11.60 10.92
C ILE A 65 9.49 12.39 11.97
N SER A 66 10.73 12.01 12.24
CA SER A 66 11.60 12.77 13.14
C SER A 66 12.15 14.03 12.47
N VAL A 67 12.70 14.95 13.27
CA VAL A 67 13.45 16.13 12.77
C VAL A 67 14.68 15.78 11.94
N GLN A 68 15.15 14.52 12.02
CA GLN A 68 16.22 13.97 11.18
C GLN A 68 15.69 13.27 9.92
N ASP A 69 14.42 13.48 9.58
CA ASP A 69 13.69 12.84 8.48
C ASP A 69 13.68 11.30 8.51
N LYS A 70 13.95 10.71 9.68
CA LYS A 70 13.81 9.27 9.89
C LYS A 70 12.34 8.88 10.08
N PRO A 71 11.79 7.95 9.28
CA PRO A 71 10.45 7.42 9.45
C PRO A 71 10.40 6.39 10.58
N ILE A 72 9.34 6.44 11.38
CA ILE A 72 9.09 5.53 12.50
C ILE A 72 7.71 4.90 12.32
N CYS A 73 7.68 3.66 11.84
CA CYS A 73 6.48 2.85 11.72
C CYS A 73 5.86 2.59 13.10
N SER A 74 4.61 3.02 13.30
CA SER A 74 3.97 3.01 14.61
C SER A 74 2.55 2.43 14.54
N ASP A 75 2.15 1.71 15.60
CA ASP A 75 0.82 1.12 15.71
C ASP A 75 -0.24 2.21 15.95
N PRO A 76 -1.24 2.37 15.07
CA PRO A 76 -2.32 3.34 15.27
C PRO A 76 -3.14 3.12 16.56
N LYS A 77 -3.10 1.91 17.12
CA LYS A 77 -3.82 1.54 18.35
C LYS A 77 -3.08 1.98 19.62
N ASP A 78 -1.77 2.17 19.56
CA ASP A 78 -0.97 2.60 20.72
C ASP A 78 -1.36 4.01 21.17
N THR A 79 -1.70 4.13 22.45
CA THR A 79 -2.04 5.41 23.10
C THR A 79 -0.93 6.45 23.02
N ARG A 80 0.34 6.04 23.02
CA ARG A 80 1.51 6.91 22.87
C ARG A 80 1.58 7.50 21.46
N VAL A 81 1.25 6.70 20.45
CA VAL A 81 1.16 7.13 19.05
C VAL A 81 0.01 8.12 18.89
N LYS A 82 -1.16 7.84 19.46
CA LYS A 82 -2.30 8.78 19.48
C LYS A 82 -1.97 10.09 20.20
N LYS A 83 -1.12 10.05 21.23
CA LYS A 83 -0.63 11.26 21.90
C LYS A 83 0.35 12.03 21.01
N ALA A 84 1.24 11.34 20.31
CA ALA A 84 2.17 11.96 19.36
C ALA A 84 1.45 12.62 18.19
N VAL A 85 0.46 11.95 17.61
CA VAL A 85 -0.39 12.49 16.53
C VAL A 85 -1.19 13.72 16.97
N ARG A 86 -1.61 13.80 18.24
CA ARG A 86 -2.30 14.99 18.79
C ARG A 86 -1.34 16.13 19.16
N TYR A 87 -0.08 15.81 19.39
CA TYR A 87 0.95 16.79 19.74
C TYR A 87 1.47 17.53 18.50
N LEU A 88 1.54 16.82 17.37
CA LEU A 88 1.89 17.34 16.05
C LEU A 88 0.67 17.96 15.37
#